data_AF-A0A368FGI2-F1
#
_entry.id   AF-A0A368FGI2-F1
#
_cell.length_a   1.000
_cell.length_b   1.000
_cell.length_c   1.000
_cell.angle_alpha   90.00
_cell.angle_beta   90.00
_cell.angle_gamma   90.00
#
_symmetry.space_group_name_H-M   'P 1'
#
loop_
_entity.id
_entity.type
_entity.pdbx_description
1 polymer ?
#
loop_
_entity_poly.entity_id
_entity_poly.type
_entity_poly.pdbx_seq_one_letter_code
_entity_poly.pdbx_strand_id
1 'polypeptide(L)'
;MKTLLLFAVVAVCALAYDPVFVDELEDLVFTKEEKWELETLDDDDTMIRSEKQKKLDEILAKQPQAVQDRFKSIVETRKLRHQKRLEMKIEKATDPEIKEFWKEIEKIDNDMGISEDEAEMKEWELKAKLTPEQRKML
;
A
#
# COMPACT_ATOMS: atom_id res chain seq x y z
N MET A 1 -30.08 25.70 -22.66
CA MET A 1 -28.64 26.02 -22.68
C MET A 1 -28.04 25.64 -21.33
N LYS A 2 -26.90 24.96 -21.36
CA LYS A 2 -26.00 24.64 -20.22
C LYS A 2 -26.51 23.60 -19.21
N THR A 3 -26.53 22.33 -19.61
CA THR A 3 -26.28 21.23 -18.67
C THR A 3 -24.79 21.18 -18.36
N LEU A 4 -24.44 21.47 -17.11
CA LEU A 4 -23.10 21.27 -16.56
C LEU A 4 -22.75 19.79 -16.63
N LEU A 5 -21.68 19.45 -17.37
CA LEU A 5 -21.00 18.17 -17.23
C LEU A 5 -20.11 18.25 -15.99
N LEU A 6 -20.63 17.74 -14.88
CA LEU A 6 -19.80 17.37 -13.72
C LEU A 6 -18.90 16.21 -14.16
N PHE A 7 -17.61 16.46 -14.35
CA PHE A 7 -16.61 15.42 -14.29
C PHE A 7 -16.50 14.99 -12.82
N ALA A 8 -17.26 13.97 -12.44
CA ALA A 8 -16.95 13.19 -11.25
C ALA A 8 -15.66 12.42 -11.57
N VAL A 9 -14.52 13.03 -11.27
CA VAL A 9 -13.27 12.28 -11.08
C VAL A 9 -13.55 11.38 -9.90
N VAL A 10 -13.97 10.14 -10.19
CA VAL A 10 -13.88 9.07 -9.21
C VAL A 10 -12.38 8.93 -8.97
N ALA A 11 -11.90 9.59 -7.93
CA ALA A 11 -10.64 9.26 -7.31
C ALA A 11 -10.78 7.80 -6.89
N VAL A 12 -10.36 6.90 -7.78
CA VAL A 12 -9.98 5.56 -7.38
C VAL A 12 -8.72 5.79 -6.56
N CYS A 13 -8.90 6.14 -5.29
CA CYS A 13 -7.89 5.86 -4.29
C CYS A 13 -7.75 4.33 -4.33
N ALA A 14 -6.91 3.85 -5.24
CA ALA A 14 -6.19 2.63 -4.99
C ALA A 14 -5.53 2.93 -3.65
N LEU A 15 -6.10 2.37 -2.58
CA LEU A 15 -5.38 2.25 -1.33
C LEU A 15 -4.20 1.36 -1.69
N ALA A 16 -3.11 1.99 -2.14
CA ALA A 16 -1.84 1.36 -2.35
C ALA A 16 -1.52 0.67 -1.03
N TYR A 17 -1.08 -0.57 -1.15
CA TYR A 17 -0.72 -1.33 0.04
C TYR A 17 0.64 -0.83 0.49
N ASP A 18 0.69 -0.16 1.64
CA ASP A 18 1.96 0.13 2.32
C ASP A 18 2.50 -1.16 2.94
N PRO A 19 3.66 -1.67 2.48
CA PRO A 19 4.27 -2.88 3.02
C PRO A 19 5.09 -2.65 4.30
N VAL A 20 5.32 -1.40 4.70
CA VAL A 20 6.13 -1.03 5.87
C VAL A 20 5.27 -0.90 7.13
N PHE A 21 4.01 -0.48 6.99
CA PHE A 21 3.03 -0.40 8.08
C PHE A 21 3.36 0.68 9.13
N VAL A 22 3.74 1.88 8.68
CA VAL A 22 4.09 2.98 9.59
C VAL A 22 2.85 3.50 10.34
N ASP A 23 1.74 3.69 9.62
CA ASP A 23 0.42 4.05 10.13
C ASP A 23 -0.01 3.22 11.34
N GLU A 24 0.19 1.89 11.28
CA GLU A 24 -0.26 0.97 12.31
C GLU A 24 0.50 1.16 13.62
N LEU A 25 1.75 1.62 13.58
CA LEU A 25 2.46 1.98 14.79
C LEU A 25 2.04 3.37 15.27
N GLU A 26 1.82 4.32 14.36
CA GLU A 26 1.38 5.68 14.68
C GLU A 26 0.04 5.67 15.47
N ASP A 27 -0.89 4.81 15.06
CA ASP A 27 -2.17 4.58 15.71
C ASP A 27 -2.04 4.08 17.17
N LEU A 28 -0.92 3.45 17.51
CA LEU A 28 -0.70 2.79 18.81
C LEU A 28 0.14 3.62 19.78
N VAL A 29 0.95 4.56 19.29
CA VAL A 29 1.77 5.42 20.16
C VAL A 29 0.94 6.55 20.78
N PHE A 30 1.37 7.02 21.95
CA PHE A 30 0.58 7.95 22.76
C PHE A 30 1.07 9.38 22.69
N THR A 31 2.38 9.60 22.54
CA THR A 31 2.92 10.95 22.59
C THR A 31 2.84 11.62 21.24
N LYS A 32 2.66 12.94 21.25
CA LYS A 32 2.65 13.74 20.01
C LYS A 32 4.00 13.68 19.27
N GLU A 33 5.10 13.56 20.02
CA GLU A 33 6.44 13.48 19.45
C GLU A 33 6.65 12.18 18.66
N GLU A 34 6.26 11.04 19.24
CA GLU A 34 6.32 9.74 18.54
C GLU A 34 5.42 9.72 17.30
N LYS A 35 4.22 10.29 17.39
CA LYS A 35 3.31 10.40 16.23
C LYS A 35 3.93 11.21 15.12
N TRP A 36 4.52 12.35 15.45
CA TRP A 36 5.15 13.21 14.45
C TRP A 36 6.40 12.56 13.81
N GLU A 37 7.18 11.81 14.59
CA GLU A 37 8.31 11.03 14.05
C GLU A 37 7.82 9.96 13.04
N LEU A 38 6.72 9.28 13.35
CA LEU A 38 6.11 8.27 12.48
C LEU A 38 5.43 8.88 11.25
N GLU A 39 4.66 9.96 11.40
CA GLU A 39 4.05 10.71 10.30
C GLU A 39 5.12 11.20 9.32
N THR A 40 6.24 11.74 9.82
CA THR A 40 7.37 12.15 8.98
C THR A 40 8.03 10.97 8.25
N LEU A 41 8.05 9.79 8.87
CA LEU A 41 8.58 8.57 8.25
C LEU A 41 7.64 8.02 7.19
N ASP A 42 6.33 8.11 7.41
CA ASP A 42 5.30 7.69 6.47
C ASP A 42 5.36 8.55 5.21
N ASP A 43 5.32 9.89 5.38
CA ASP A 43 5.34 10.90 4.32
C ASP A 43 6.58 10.87 3.40
N ASP A 44 7.66 10.16 3.76
CA ASP A 44 8.84 10.01 2.90
C ASP A 44 8.64 8.90 1.86
N ASP A 45 7.89 9.21 0.80
CA ASP A 45 7.61 8.31 -0.33
C ASP A 45 8.83 8.01 -1.21
N THR A 46 9.95 8.73 -0.99
CA THR A 46 11.20 8.54 -1.73
C THR A 46 12.16 7.59 -1.03
N MET A 47 11.93 7.31 0.26
CA MET A 47 12.76 6.37 1.01
C MET A 47 12.51 4.94 0.54
N ILE A 48 13.59 4.19 0.32
CA ILE A 48 13.49 2.75 0.03
C ILE A 48 12.78 2.06 1.20
N ARG A 49 11.76 1.26 0.91
CA ARG A 49 10.91 0.56 1.90
C ARG A 49 11.71 -0.22 2.94
N SER A 50 12.78 -0.91 2.53
CA SER A 50 13.65 -1.64 3.47
C SER A 50 14.45 -0.74 4.40
N GLU A 51 14.73 0.51 4.01
CA GLU A 51 15.33 1.52 4.88
C GLU A 51 14.29 2.14 5.81
N LYS A 52 13.08 2.42 5.29
CA LYS A 52 11.91 2.86 6.07
C LYS A 52 11.57 1.84 7.17
N GLN A 53 11.55 0.55 6.82
CA GLN A 53 11.33 -0.56 7.77
C GLN A 53 12.37 -0.58 8.90
N LYS A 54 13.65 -0.37 8.61
CA LYS A 54 14.69 -0.34 9.65
C LYS A 54 14.45 0.77 10.66
N LYS A 55 14.06 1.96 10.19
CA LYS A 55 13.70 3.09 11.06
C LYS A 55 12.45 2.78 11.89
N LEU A 56 11.42 2.19 11.28
CA LEU A 56 10.23 1.76 11.99
C LEU A 56 10.57 0.74 13.08
N ASP A 57 11.43 -0.24 12.78
CA ASP A 57 11.88 -1.26 13.74
C ASP A 57 12.64 -0.64 14.93
N GLU A 58 13.46 0.40 14.68
CA GLU A 58 14.16 1.15 15.74
C GLU A 58 13.19 1.91 16.66
N ILE A 59 12.10 2.48 16.11
CA ILE A 59 11.06 3.15 16.88
C ILE A 59 10.27 2.11 17.69
N LEU A 60 9.84 1.02 17.03
CA LEU A 60 9.08 -0.07 17.64
C LEU A 60 9.81 -0.71 18.81
N ALA A 61 11.13 -0.91 18.69
CA ALA A 61 11.95 -1.51 19.75
C ALA A 61 11.98 -0.69 21.05
N LYS A 62 11.68 0.62 20.99
CA LYS A 62 11.59 1.51 22.17
C LYS A 62 10.20 1.45 22.83
N GLN A 63 9.20 0.89 22.15
CA GLN A 63 7.83 0.86 22.63
C GLN A 63 7.61 -0.19 23.73
N PRO A 64 6.62 0.00 24.62
CA PRO A 64 6.23 -1.03 25.57
C PRO A 64 5.85 -2.35 24.89
N GLN A 65 6.11 -3.49 25.54
CA GLN A 65 5.83 -4.81 24.97
C GLN A 65 4.38 -4.96 24.48
N ALA A 66 3.41 -4.39 25.21
CA ALA A 66 2.00 -4.42 24.83
C ALA A 66 1.72 -3.72 23.48
N VAL A 67 2.47 -2.66 23.16
CA VAL A 67 2.38 -1.96 21.87
C VAL A 67 3.02 -2.82 20.78
N GLN A 68 4.20 -3.40 21.03
CA GLN A 68 4.88 -4.29 20.09
C GLN A 68 4.01 -5.50 19.70
N ASP A 69 3.41 -6.16 20.70
CA ASP A 69 2.52 -7.31 20.49
C ASP A 69 1.27 -6.92 19.70
N ARG A 70 0.70 -5.74 19.99
CA ARG A 70 -0.48 -5.24 19.29
C ARG A 70 -0.17 -4.88 17.85
N PHE A 71 0.94 -4.20 17.60
CA PHE A 71 1.43 -3.87 16.27
C PHE A 71 1.59 -5.13 15.41
N LYS A 72 2.30 -6.14 15.93
CA LYS A 72 2.49 -7.42 15.23
C LYS A 72 1.16 -8.06 14.82
N SER A 73 0.18 -8.10 15.73
CA SER A 73 -1.14 -8.69 15.44
C SER A 73 -1.91 -7.94 14.34
N ILE A 74 -1.80 -6.60 14.32
CA ILE A 74 -2.43 -5.76 13.29
C ILE A 74 -1.75 -6.00 11.94
N VAL A 75 -0.42 -5.97 11.89
CA VAL A 75 0.37 -6.21 10.67
C VAL A 75 0.07 -7.59 10.08
N GLU A 76 0.07 -8.65 10.89
CA GLU A 76 -0.29 -9.99 10.44
C GLU A 76 -1.70 -10.02 9.83
N THR A 77 -2.67 -9.35 10.48
CA THR A 77 -4.05 -9.27 9.97
C THR A 77 -4.13 -8.50 8.65
N ARG A 78 -3.42 -7.38 8.50
CA ARG A 78 -3.42 -6.59 7.26
C ARG A 78 -2.75 -7.34 6.12
N LYS A 79 -1.60 -7.99 6.35
CA LYS A 79 -0.94 -8.89 5.39
C LYS A 79 -1.88 -9.97 4.88
N LEU A 80 -2.53 -10.70 5.78
CA LEU A 80 -3.49 -11.75 5.42
C LEU A 80 -4.69 -11.21 4.63
N ARG A 81 -5.22 -10.04 5.01
CA ARG A 81 -6.34 -9.41 4.30
C ARG A 81 -5.95 -8.99 2.89
N HIS A 82 -4.77 -8.38 2.74
CA HIS A 82 -4.23 -7.95 1.47
C HIS A 82 -3.99 -9.15 0.55
N GLN A 83 -3.28 -10.18 1.03
CA GLN A 83 -3.02 -11.41 0.28
C GLN A 83 -4.32 -12.07 -0.21
N LYS A 84 -5.31 -12.26 0.68
CA LYS A 84 -6.61 -12.84 0.29
C LYS A 84 -7.35 -11.99 -0.76
N ARG A 85 -7.21 -10.66 -0.71
CA ARG A 85 -7.83 -9.76 -1.69
C ARG A 85 -7.17 -9.91 -3.05
N LEU A 86 -5.84 -10.01 -3.11
CA LEU A 86 -5.10 -10.26 -4.35
C LEU A 86 -5.41 -11.64 -4.93
N GLU A 87 -5.34 -12.70 -4.11
CA GLU A 87 -5.68 -14.07 -4.52
C GLU A 87 -7.09 -14.13 -5.13
N MET A 88 -8.08 -13.49 -4.49
CA MET A 88 -9.44 -13.42 -5.00
C MET A 88 -9.54 -12.68 -6.35
N LYS A 89 -8.77 -11.60 -6.53
CA LYS A 89 -8.73 -10.85 -7.80
C LYS A 89 -8.11 -11.71 -8.92
N ILE A 90 -7.02 -12.43 -8.61
CA ILE A 90 -6.35 -13.36 -9.53
C ILE A 90 -7.27 -14.52 -9.92
N GLU A 91 -8.01 -15.09 -8.95
CA GLU A 91 -8.93 -16.21 -9.19
C GLU A 91 -10.11 -15.80 -10.06
N LYS A 92 -10.69 -14.62 -9.80
CA LYS A 92 -11.83 -14.09 -10.56
C LYS A 92 -11.47 -13.59 -11.95
N ALA A 93 -10.20 -13.26 -12.21
CA ALA A 93 -9.75 -12.78 -13.50
C ALA A 93 -9.87 -13.88 -14.57
N THR A 94 -10.77 -13.65 -15.53
CA THR A 94 -10.96 -14.54 -16.69
C THR A 94 -10.04 -14.19 -17.86
N ASP A 95 -9.68 -12.92 -18.00
CA ASP A 95 -8.71 -12.44 -18.99
C ASP A 95 -7.28 -12.75 -18.51
N PRO A 96 -6.45 -13.47 -19.28
CA PRO A 96 -5.07 -13.78 -18.91
C PRO A 96 -4.21 -12.55 -18.59
N GLU A 97 -4.40 -11.43 -19.30
CA GLU A 97 -3.63 -10.20 -19.07
C GLU A 97 -4.02 -9.52 -17.75
N ILE A 98 -5.30 -9.60 -17.36
CA ILE A 98 -5.76 -9.11 -16.05
C ILE A 98 -5.23 -10.00 -14.93
N LYS A 99 -5.18 -11.31 -15.18
CA LYS A 99 -4.60 -12.24 -14.22
C LYS A 99 -3.12 -11.97 -13.99
N GLU A 100 -2.38 -11.70 -15.07
CA GLU A 100 -0.96 -11.36 -14.97
C GLU A 100 -0.74 -9.98 -14.34
N PHE A 101 -1.57 -9.00 -14.68
CA PHE A 101 -1.59 -7.69 -14.02
C PHE A 101 -1.61 -7.82 -12.49
N TRP A 102 -2.55 -8.60 -11.93
CA TRP A 102 -2.65 -8.75 -10.47
C TRP A 102 -1.46 -9.48 -9.84
N LYS A 103 -0.80 -10.39 -10.55
CA LYS A 103 0.44 -11.01 -10.07
C LYS A 103 1.62 -10.04 -10.08
N GLU A 104 1.70 -9.15 -11.07
CA GLU A 104 2.74 -8.12 -11.11
C GLU A 104 2.51 -7.06 -10.01
N ILE A 105 1.24 -6.70 -9.73
CA ILE A 105 0.90 -5.89 -8.55
C ILE A 105 1.39 -6.58 -7.27
N GLU A 106 1.12 -7.87 -7.09
CA GLU A 106 1.62 -8.61 -5.92
C GLU A 106 3.15 -8.55 -5.77
N LYS A 107 3.89 -8.58 -6.89
CA LYS A 107 5.35 -8.44 -6.85
C LYS A 107 5.79 -7.04 -6.44
N ILE A 108 5.13 -6.00 -6.96
CA ILE A 108 5.40 -4.60 -6.62
C ILE A 108 5.08 -4.34 -5.14
N ASP A 109 3.93 -4.81 -4.67
CA ASP A 109 3.48 -4.67 -3.28
C ASP A 109 4.46 -5.31 -2.28
N ASN A 110 5.17 -6.37 -2.68
CA ASN A 110 6.14 -7.07 -1.83
C ASN A 110 7.60 -6.67 -2.09
N ASP A 111 7.87 -5.75 -3.01
CA ASP A 111 9.22 -5.29 -3.32
C ASP A 111 9.68 -4.27 -2.27
N MET A 112 10.48 -4.72 -1.30
CA MET A 112 11.08 -3.87 -0.27
C MET A 112 12.32 -3.10 -0.78
N GLY A 113 12.75 -3.35 -2.02
CA GLY A 113 13.91 -2.75 -2.65
C GLY A 113 13.62 -1.44 -3.39
N ILE A 114 12.37 -0.98 -3.37
CA ILE A 114 11.91 0.26 -3.98
C ILE A 114 11.27 1.20 -2.96
N SER A 115 11.07 2.46 -3.33
CA SER A 115 10.26 3.43 -2.60
C SER A 115 8.76 3.35 -2.96
N GLU A 116 7.89 4.09 -2.27
CA GLU A 116 6.47 4.18 -2.63
C GLU A 116 6.27 4.90 -3.97
N ASP A 117 6.99 5.99 -4.21
CA ASP A 117 6.99 6.68 -5.52
C ASP A 117 7.35 5.74 -6.68
N GLU A 118 8.38 4.91 -6.49
CA GLU A 118 8.79 3.92 -7.49
C GLU A 118 7.75 2.83 -7.70
N ALA A 119 7.09 2.39 -6.62
CA ALA A 119 5.99 1.43 -6.71
C ALA A 119 4.80 2.02 -7.47
N GLU A 120 4.36 3.24 -7.14
CA GLU A 120 3.27 3.93 -7.84
C GLU A 120 3.58 4.10 -9.33
N MET A 121 4.80 4.51 -9.67
CA MET A 121 5.23 4.60 -11.08
C MET A 121 5.14 3.25 -11.79
N LYS A 122 5.65 2.17 -11.18
CA LYS A 122 5.57 0.81 -11.75
C LYS A 122 4.13 0.35 -11.93
N GLU A 123 3.26 0.59 -10.96
CA GLU A 123 1.83 0.26 -11.05
C GLU A 123 1.14 1.04 -12.17
N TRP A 124 1.45 2.32 -12.30
CA TRP A 124 0.91 3.19 -13.34
C TRP A 124 1.34 2.71 -14.73
N GLU A 125 2.62 2.41 -14.93
CA GLU A 125 3.15 1.85 -16.18
C GLU A 125 2.52 0.50 -16.52
N LEU A 126 2.33 -0.36 -15.51
CA LEU A 126 1.67 -1.65 -15.67
C LEU A 126 0.22 -1.48 -16.13
N LYS A 127 -0.53 -0.57 -15.50
CA LYS A 127 -1.91 -0.24 -15.88
C LYS A 127 -2.00 0.41 -17.26
N ALA A 128 -0.99 1.20 -17.65
CA ALA A 128 -0.92 1.86 -18.95
C ALA A 128 -0.78 0.86 -20.11
N LYS A 129 -0.20 -0.32 -19.88
CA LYS A 129 -0.08 -1.40 -20.90
C LYS A 129 -1.41 -2.06 -21.26
N LEU A 130 -2.41 -1.98 -20.38
CA LEU A 130 -3.74 -2.56 -20.60
C LEU A 130 -4.57 -1.74 -21.60
N THR A 131 -5.41 -2.43 -22.37
CA THR A 131 -6.44 -1.80 -23.22
C THR A 131 -7.53 -1.11 -22.38
N PRO A 132 -8.29 -0.15 -22.94
CA PRO A 132 -9.40 0.47 -22.23
C PRO A 132 -10.44 -0.54 -21.71
N GLU A 133 -10.72 -1.60 -22.46
CA GLU A 133 -11.63 -2.69 -22.08
C GLU A 133 -11.07 -3.47 -20.88
N GLN A 134 -9.78 -3.81 -20.90
CA GLN A 134 -9.10 -4.49 -19.80
C GLN A 134 -9.06 -3.63 -18.53
N ARG A 135 -8.79 -2.32 -18.65
CA ARG A 135 -8.80 -1.42 -17.48
C ARG A 135 -10.16 -1.34 -16.79
N LYS A 136 -11.28 -1.59 -17.49
CA LYS A 136 -12.62 -1.67 -16.88
C LYS A 136 -12.83 -2.95 -16.06
N MET A 137 -11.94 -3.92 -16.16
CA MET A 137 -11.98 -5.18 -15.42
C MET A 137 -11.17 -5.16 -14.12
N LEU A 138 -10.42 -4.09 -13.87
CA LEU A 138 -9.68 -3.85 -12.62
C LEU A 138 -10.59 -3.33 -11.51
#